data_AF-A0AAW1RE61-F1
#
_entry.id   AF-A0AAW1RE61-F1
#
_cell.length_a   1.000
_cell.length_b   1.000
_cell.length_c   1.000
_cell.angle_alpha   90.00
_cell.angle_beta   90.00
_cell.angle_gamma   90.00
#
_symmetry.space_group_name_H-M   'P 1'
#
loop_
_entity.id
_entity.type
_entity.pdbx_description
1 polymer ?
#
loop_
_entity_poly.entity_id
_entity_poly.type
_entity_poly.pdbx_seq_one_letter_code
_entity_poly.pdbx_strand_id
1 'polypeptide(L)'
;MEARLEAYERGAKRRQGSRSVASAERRAVQRKAEQPSGGMANWPEGQLLPDGWDEMDFGTRLGELYTGKRGLLFWFNKAAYASIFIILGGWVIFRFVLPALGLYSLTNDLSTPPAP
;
A
#
# COMPACT_ATOMS: atom_id res chain seq x y z
N MET A 1 -39.94 18.06 -33.27
CA MET A 1 -39.27 16.91 -32.59
C MET A 1 -37.76 17.13 -32.41
N GLU A 2 -37.14 18.04 -33.15
CA GLU A 2 -35.69 18.30 -33.16
C GLU A 2 -35.14 18.91 -31.86
N ALA A 3 -35.91 19.77 -31.18
CA ALA A 3 -35.52 20.39 -29.92
C ALA A 3 -35.23 19.37 -28.78
N ARG A 4 -35.84 18.18 -28.84
CA ARG A 4 -35.56 17.08 -27.89
C ARG A 4 -34.27 16.33 -28.21
N LEU A 5 -33.90 16.22 -29.48
CA LEU A 5 -32.62 15.61 -29.90
C LEU A 5 -31.44 16.49 -29.49
N GLU A 6 -31.53 17.80 -29.68
CA GLU A 6 -30.46 18.72 -29.29
C GLU A 6 -30.20 18.73 -27.78
N ALA A 7 -31.25 18.60 -26.97
CA ALA A 7 -31.13 18.49 -25.52
C ALA A 7 -30.39 17.20 -25.13
N TYR A 8 -30.64 16.10 -25.84
CA TYR A 8 -29.99 14.82 -25.62
C TYR A 8 -28.50 14.86 -26.03
N GLU A 9 -28.18 15.45 -27.18
CA GLU A 9 -26.80 15.58 -27.65
C GLU A 9 -25.94 16.49 -26.78
N ARG A 10 -26.51 17.60 -26.27
CA ARG A 10 -25.83 18.49 -25.31
C ARG A 10 -25.53 17.80 -23.99
N GLY A 11 -26.44 16.95 -23.50
CA GLY A 11 -26.23 16.13 -22.31
C GLY A 11 -25.13 15.08 -22.51
N ALA A 12 -25.11 14.41 -23.68
CA ALA A 12 -24.13 13.40 -24.02
C ALA A 12 -22.71 13.97 -24.15
N LYS A 13 -22.54 15.11 -24.85
CA LYS A 13 -21.23 15.77 -25.02
C LYS A 13 -20.62 16.24 -23.69
N ARG A 14 -21.44 16.73 -22.75
CA ARG A 14 -20.99 17.13 -21.40
C ARG A 14 -20.50 15.93 -20.56
N ARG A 15 -21.19 14.78 -20.65
CA ARG A 15 -20.78 13.55 -19.95
C ARG A 15 -19.53 12.91 -20.55
N GLN A 16 -19.35 13.03 -21.86
CA GLN A 16 -18.14 12.53 -22.53
C GLN A 16 -16.91 13.36 -22.15
N GLY A 17 -17.05 14.69 -22.11
CA GLY A 17 -15.98 15.59 -21.65
C GLY A 17 -15.59 15.37 -20.19
N SER A 18 -16.54 15.12 -19.28
CA SER A 18 -16.21 14.85 -17.87
C SER A 18 -15.54 13.49 -17.68
N ARG A 19 -15.93 12.47 -18.46
CA ARG A 19 -15.28 11.16 -18.46
C ARG A 19 -13.85 11.22 -19.00
N SER A 20 -13.61 11.97 -20.09
CA SER A 20 -12.27 12.14 -20.64
C SER A 20 -11.34 12.86 -19.66
N VAL A 21 -11.84 13.90 -18.98
CA VAL A 21 -11.07 14.64 -17.96
C VAL A 21 -10.76 13.74 -16.75
N ALA A 22 -11.74 12.99 -16.23
CA ALA A 22 -11.51 12.06 -15.13
C ALA A 22 -10.51 10.94 -15.49
N SER A 23 -10.55 10.43 -16.73
CA SER A 23 -9.56 9.45 -17.20
C SER A 23 -8.18 10.04 -17.48
N ALA A 24 -8.11 11.30 -17.92
CA ALA A 24 -6.86 12.03 -18.10
C ALA A 24 -6.21 12.38 -16.76
N GLU A 25 -7.00 12.75 -15.76
CA GLU A 25 -6.56 13.03 -14.39
C GLU A 25 -6.01 11.76 -13.72
N ARG A 26 -6.70 10.62 -13.86
CA ARG A 26 -6.18 9.32 -13.38
C ARG A 26 -4.87 8.93 -14.05
N ARG A 27 -4.73 9.17 -15.37
CA ARG A 27 -3.46 8.94 -16.09
C ARG A 27 -2.36 9.92 -15.69
N ALA A 28 -2.70 11.15 -15.35
CA ALA A 28 -1.74 12.16 -14.88
C ALA A 28 -1.22 11.82 -13.47
N VAL A 29 -2.10 11.35 -12.57
CA VAL A 29 -1.72 10.87 -11.23
C VAL A 29 -0.83 9.62 -11.35
N GLN A 30 -1.16 8.69 -12.26
CA GLN A 30 -0.35 7.49 -12.49
C GLN A 30 1.02 7.82 -13.10
N ARG A 31 1.09 8.72 -14.09
CA ARG A 31 2.36 9.20 -14.65
C ARG A 31 3.23 9.95 -13.64
N LYS A 32 2.62 10.63 -12.66
CA LYS A 32 3.35 11.30 -11.58
C LYS A 32 3.93 10.31 -10.55
N ALA A 33 3.32 9.13 -10.41
CA ALA A 33 3.87 8.04 -9.61
C ALA A 33 4.99 7.26 -10.34
N GLU A 34 4.99 7.27 -11.68
CA GLU A 34 6.00 6.60 -12.52
C GLU A 34 7.15 7.50 -12.98
N GLN A 35 7.05 8.83 -12.82
CA GLN A 35 8.17 9.71 -13.14
C GLN A 35 9.34 9.44 -12.17
N PRO A 36 10.52 9.03 -12.67
CA PRO A 36 11.70 8.96 -11.82
C PRO A 36 12.00 10.39 -11.34
N SER A 37 11.74 10.60 -10.06
CA SER A 37 12.08 11.83 -9.34
C SER A 37 13.54 12.16 -9.63
N GLY A 38 13.79 13.28 -10.33
CA GLY A 38 15.13 13.70 -10.71
C GLY A 38 16.05 13.76 -9.49
N GLY A 39 17.00 12.83 -9.42
CA GLY A 39 17.99 12.70 -8.34
C GLY A 39 18.06 11.33 -7.67
N MET A 40 17.07 10.44 -7.87
CA MET A 40 17.14 9.06 -7.34
C MET A 40 17.75 8.10 -8.36
N ALA A 41 18.56 7.14 -7.89
CA ALA A 41 19.16 6.13 -8.76
C ALA A 41 18.08 5.29 -9.45
N ASN A 42 18.44 4.67 -10.57
CA ASN A 42 17.53 3.75 -11.24
C ASN A 42 17.48 2.43 -10.45
N TRP A 43 16.27 1.97 -10.12
CA TRP A 43 16.04 0.71 -9.43
C TRP A 43 15.36 -0.25 -10.40
N PRO A 44 16.11 -1.09 -11.12
CA PRO A 44 15.53 -2.04 -12.07
C PRO A 44 14.54 -3.00 -11.39
N GLU A 45 13.48 -3.33 -12.13
CA GLU A 45 12.41 -4.20 -11.65
C GLU A 45 12.95 -5.63 -11.43
N GLY A 46 13.05 -6.03 -10.17
CA GLY A 46 13.54 -7.36 -9.77
C GLY A 46 14.81 -7.32 -8.91
N GLN A 47 15.47 -6.16 -8.80
CA GLN A 47 16.71 -6.02 -8.03
C GLN A 47 16.47 -5.32 -6.69
N LEU A 48 17.11 -5.82 -5.64
CA LEU A 48 16.98 -5.27 -4.28
C LEU A 48 17.83 -4.02 -4.06
N LEU A 49 18.70 -3.67 -5.01
CA LEU A 49 19.64 -2.56 -4.95
C LEU A 49 19.58 -1.79 -6.27
N PRO A 50 19.85 -0.48 -6.26
CA PRO A 50 19.93 0.32 -7.48
C PRO A 50 21.18 -0.01 -8.29
N ASP A 51 21.15 0.36 -9.57
CA ASP A 51 22.31 0.26 -10.45
C ASP A 51 23.47 1.10 -9.90
N GLY A 52 24.69 0.54 -9.88
CA GLY A 52 25.89 1.25 -9.39
C GLY A 52 25.98 1.38 -7.86
N TRP A 53 25.23 0.61 -7.08
CA TRP A 53 25.25 0.63 -5.61
C TRP A 53 26.65 0.56 -5.00
N ASP A 54 27.52 -0.30 -5.54
CA ASP A 54 28.90 -0.48 -5.05
C ASP A 54 29.82 0.72 -5.37
N GLU A 55 29.49 1.49 -6.41
CA GLU A 55 30.24 2.66 -6.88
C GLU A 55 29.80 3.96 -6.19
N MET A 56 28.66 3.95 -5.48
CA MET A 56 28.16 5.11 -4.74
C MET A 56 28.99 5.42 -3.49
N ASP A 57 29.12 6.72 -3.19
CA ASP A 57 29.62 7.19 -1.90
C ASP A 57 28.73 6.71 -0.75
N PHE A 58 29.34 6.48 0.42
CA PHE A 58 28.64 5.96 1.60
C PHE A 58 27.49 6.86 2.05
N GLY A 59 27.63 8.19 1.95
CA GLY A 59 26.57 9.13 2.31
C GLY A 59 25.36 9.03 1.38
N THR A 60 25.61 8.93 0.07
CA THR A 60 24.56 8.73 -0.95
C THR A 60 23.87 7.38 -0.76
N ARG A 61 24.63 6.32 -0.52
CA ARG A 61 24.11 4.97 -0.26
C ARG A 61 23.15 4.93 0.92
N LEU A 62 23.48 5.62 2.02
CA LEU A 62 22.64 5.67 3.21
C LEU A 62 21.37 6.50 2.99
N GLY A 63 21.48 7.62 2.26
CA GLY A 63 20.34 8.42 1.84
C GLY A 63 19.37 7.62 0.97
N GLU A 64 19.89 6.91 -0.04
CA GLU A 64 19.13 6.05 -0.93
C GLU A 64 18.47 4.87 -0.18
N LEU A 65 19.14 4.31 0.83
CA LEU A 65 18.55 3.28 1.70
C LEU A 65 17.41 3.81 2.58
N TYR A 66 17.47 5.08 3.00
CA TYR A 66 16.45 5.68 3.85
C TYR A 66 15.26 6.20 3.03
N THR A 67 15.51 7.09 2.06
CA THR A 67 14.48 7.80 1.28
C THR A 67 14.26 7.26 -0.14
N GLY A 68 15.09 6.34 -0.62
CA GLY A 68 15.00 5.81 -1.99
C GLY A 68 13.73 5.01 -2.27
N LYS A 69 13.51 4.68 -3.56
CA LYS A 69 12.30 4.01 -4.06
C LYS A 69 11.93 2.72 -3.30
N ARG A 70 12.92 1.99 -2.78
CA ARG A 70 12.72 0.76 -1.97
C ARG A 70 13.38 0.86 -0.60
N GLY A 71 13.57 2.08 -0.10
CA GLY A 71 14.21 2.34 1.17
C GLY A 71 13.38 1.91 2.38
N LEU A 72 13.91 2.19 3.57
CA LEU A 72 13.27 1.89 4.84
C LEU A 72 11.84 2.44 4.91
N LEU A 73 11.60 3.67 4.44
CA LEU A 73 10.26 4.28 4.46
C LEU A 73 9.24 3.49 3.62
N PHE A 74 9.67 2.97 2.47
CA PHE A 74 8.84 2.12 1.61
C PHE A 74 8.45 0.83 2.33
N TRP A 75 9.42 0.20 2.99
CA TRP A 75 9.20 -1.01 3.78
C TRP A 75 8.35 -0.75 5.02
N PHE A 76 8.55 0.35 5.74
CA PHE A 76 7.76 0.69 6.93
C PHE A 76 6.29 0.89 6.59
N ASN A 77 5.98 1.53 5.46
CA ASN A 77 4.60 1.65 4.98
C ASN A 77 3.98 0.26 4.74
N LYS A 78 4.69 -0.62 4.02
CA LYS A 78 4.23 -1.99 3.77
C LYS A 78 4.14 -2.82 5.07
N ALA A 79 5.05 -2.59 5.99
CA ALA A 79 5.10 -3.24 7.29
C ALA A 79 3.94 -2.78 8.20
N ALA A 80 3.48 -1.54 8.11
CA ALA A 80 2.32 -1.07 8.86
C ALA A 80 1.05 -1.84 8.48
N TYR A 81 0.86 -2.12 7.19
CA TYR A 81 -0.25 -2.97 6.76
C TYR A 81 -0.05 -4.43 7.16
N ALA A 82 1.19 -4.94 7.13
CA ALA A 82 1.50 -6.31 7.54
C ALA A 82 1.41 -6.51 9.07
N SER A 83 1.71 -5.49 9.86
CA SER A 83 1.81 -5.59 11.33
C SER A 83 0.45 -5.85 11.96
N ILE A 84 -0.64 -5.34 11.38
CA ILE A 84 -1.99 -5.63 11.84
C ILE A 84 -2.29 -7.14 11.78
N PHE A 85 -1.80 -7.82 10.75
CA PHE A 85 -1.97 -9.27 10.59
C PHE A 85 -1.12 -10.04 11.60
N ILE A 86 0.07 -9.54 11.94
CA ILE A 86 0.89 -10.16 12.98
C ILE A 86 0.23 -10.01 14.35
N ILE A 87 -0.29 -8.82 14.67
CA ILE A 87 -0.95 -8.57 15.95
C ILE A 87 -2.24 -9.39 16.06
N LEU A 88 -3.13 -9.30 15.06
CA LEU A 88 -4.39 -10.04 15.05
C LEU A 88 -4.18 -11.55 14.92
N GLY A 89 -3.30 -11.98 14.02
CA GLY A 89 -2.95 -13.38 13.83
C GLY A 89 -2.29 -13.97 15.06
N GLY A 90 -1.32 -13.26 15.65
CA GLY A 90 -0.71 -13.63 16.92
C GLY A 90 -1.72 -13.71 18.06
N TRP A 91 -2.67 -12.77 18.15
CA TRP A 91 -3.74 -12.81 19.13
C TRP A 91 -4.64 -14.04 18.98
N VAL A 92 -5.09 -14.34 17.75
CA VAL A 92 -5.93 -15.51 17.47
C VAL A 92 -5.16 -16.81 17.73
N ILE A 93 -3.91 -16.91 17.28
CA ILE A 93 -3.05 -18.07 17.51
C ILE A 93 -2.84 -18.26 19.02
N PHE A 94 -2.51 -17.19 19.75
CA PHE A 94 -2.36 -17.21 21.20
C PHE A 94 -3.64 -17.64 21.92
N ARG A 95 -4.82 -17.19 21.43
CA ARG A 95 -6.09 -17.44 22.13
C ARG A 95 -6.71 -18.79 21.82
N PHE A 96 -6.42 -19.37 20.65
CA PHE A 96 -7.08 -20.59 20.18
C PHE A 96 -6.11 -21.73 19.89
N VAL A 97 -4.99 -21.46 19.22
CA VAL A 97 -4.06 -22.50 18.78
C VAL A 97 -3.16 -22.94 19.94
N LEU A 98 -2.61 -22.01 20.72
CA LEU A 98 -1.77 -22.35 21.88
C LEU A 98 -2.52 -23.15 22.96
N PRO A 99 -3.77 -22.83 23.33
CA PRO A 99 -4.57 -23.64 24.24
C PRO A 99 -4.94 -25.01 23.65
N ALA A 100 -5.25 -25.07 22.35
CA ALA A 100 -5.54 -26.33 21.66
C ALA A 100 -4.31 -27.26 21.59
N LEU A 101 -3.10 -26.70 21.62
CA LEU A 101 -1.84 -27.44 21.70
C LEU A 101 -1.44 -27.81 23.14
N GLY A 102 -2.21 -27.40 24.17
CA GLY A 102 -1.98 -27.76 25.57
C GLY A 102 -0.78 -27.08 26.24
N LEU A 103 -0.23 -26.01 25.63
CA LEU A 103 1.00 -25.34 26.09
C LEU A 103 0.78 -24.39 27.28
N TYR A 104 -0.46 -23.92 27.51
CA TYR A 104 -0.86 -23.13 28.67
C TYR A 104 -2.39 -23.12 28.84
N SER A 105 -2.89 -23.24 30.07
CA SER A 105 -4.33 -23.14 30.38
C SER A 105 -4.71 -21.69 30.67
N LEU A 106 -5.70 -21.15 29.94
CA LEU A 106 -6.25 -19.84 30.28
C LEU A 106 -7.16 -19.96 31.51
N THR A 107 -6.77 -19.34 32.62
CA THR A 107 -7.55 -19.29 33.87
C THR A 107 -8.94 -18.65 33.69
N ASN A 108 -9.09 -17.73 32.72
CA ASN A 108 -10.37 -17.11 32.34
C ASN A 108 -10.87 -17.71 31.03
N ASP A 109 -11.13 -19.01 31.03
CA ASP A 109 -11.92 -19.60 29.95
C ASP A 109 -13.37 -19.10 30.06
N LEU A 110 -14.07 -18.97 28.93
CA LEU A 110 -15.44 -18.41 28.88
C LEU A 110 -16.46 -19.22 29.70
N SER A 111 -16.05 -20.41 30.11
CA SER A 111 -16.74 -21.44 30.89
C SER A 111 -16.52 -21.32 32.41
N THR A 112 -15.61 -20.45 32.88
CA THR A 112 -15.46 -20.18 34.32
C THR A 112 -16.54 -19.17 34.75
N PRO A 113 -17.56 -19.59 35.53
CA PRO A 113 -18.55 -18.64 36.05
C PRO A 113 -17.84 -17.60 36.91
N PRO A 114 -18.24 -16.32 36.85
CA PRO A 114 -17.71 -15.31 37.76
C PRO A 114 -17.92 -15.79 39.20
N ALA A 115 -16.84 -15.82 39.98
CA ALA A 115 -16.92 -16.18 41.39
C ALA A 115 -17.93 -15.24 42.11
N PRO A 116 -18.68 -15.75 43.11
CA PRO A 116 -19.67 -14.96 43.85
C PRO A 116 -19.05 -13.78 44.59
#